data_AF-A0A2V6XLV3-F1
#
_entry.id   AF-A0A2V6XLV3-F1
#
_cell.length_a   1.000
_cell.length_b   1.000
_cell.length_c   1.000
_cell.angle_alpha   90.00
_cell.angle_beta   90.00
_cell.angle_gamma   90.00
#
_symmetry.space_group_name_H-M   'P 1'
#
loop_
_entity.id
_entity.type
_entity.pdbx_description
1 polymer ?
#
loop_
_entity_poly.entity_id
_entity_poly.type
_entity_poly.pdbx_seq_one_letter_code
_entity_poly.pdbx_strand_id
1 'polypeptide(L)'
;MLESLRTPAGVQRALDAMPYHLASTAWSPRRVLRERTAHCLEGAIFAAVALRALGYPPLLLDLEAVQDTDHVLAVYRERGHWGAIAKSNFSGLRYRAPVYRSLRELALSYFEGYVNLRGDRTLRAYSRPVNLARFDRTRPGWATSDGDLWFVAEHLVGVPHTRLLPRALERRLGRVDRRSLEAGLVGFRQK
;
A
#
# COMPACT_ATOMS: atom_id res chain seq x y z
N MET A 1 4.40 20.99 -1.43
CA MET A 1 3.33 19.97 -1.34
C MET A 1 2.43 19.94 -2.57
N LEU A 2 1.95 21.08 -3.09
CA LEU A 2 1.08 21.08 -4.30
C LEU A 2 1.82 20.73 -5.60
N GLU A 3 3.05 21.22 -5.80
CA GLU A 3 3.85 20.90 -6.99
C GLU A 3 4.25 19.43 -7.08
N SER A 4 4.45 18.77 -5.93
CA SER A 4 4.73 17.35 -5.87
C SER A 4 3.53 16.50 -6.29
N LEU A 5 2.29 16.95 -6.20
CA LEU A 5 1.13 16.10 -6.52
C LEU A 5 0.80 16.00 -8.02
N ARG A 6 1.71 16.43 -8.91
CA ARG A 6 1.49 16.46 -10.37
C ARG A 6 1.79 15.15 -11.11
N THR A 7 2.44 14.19 -10.44
CA THR A 7 2.83 12.89 -11.03
C THR A 7 2.71 11.79 -9.98
N PRO A 8 2.55 10.50 -10.36
CA PRO A 8 2.56 9.40 -9.40
C PRO A 8 3.80 9.39 -8.50
N ALA A 9 4.99 9.61 -9.08
CA ALA A 9 6.24 9.69 -8.32
C ALA A 9 6.27 10.89 -7.36
N GLY A 10 5.65 12.00 -7.73
CA GLY A 10 5.56 13.15 -6.85
C GLY A 10 4.53 12.98 -5.71
N VAL A 11 3.43 12.27 -5.95
CA VAL A 11 2.50 11.84 -4.89
C VAL A 11 3.23 10.95 -3.88
N GLN A 12 4.06 10.01 -4.36
CA GLN A 12 4.92 9.22 -3.49
C GLN A 12 5.87 10.11 -2.66
N ARG A 13 6.56 11.08 -3.28
CA ARG A 13 7.46 11.98 -2.53
C ARG A 13 6.72 12.76 -1.43
N ALA A 14 5.50 13.22 -1.70
CA ALA A 14 4.67 13.87 -0.69
C ALA A 14 4.32 12.91 0.45
N LEU A 15 4.03 11.64 0.13
CA LEU A 15 3.72 10.61 1.12
C LEU A 15 4.94 10.19 1.94
N ASP A 16 6.13 10.12 1.33
CA ASP A 16 7.39 9.79 2.01
C ASP A 16 7.85 10.89 2.96
N ALA A 17 7.51 12.15 2.69
CA ALA A 17 7.81 13.28 3.57
C ALA A 17 7.01 13.25 4.89
N MET A 18 5.91 12.49 4.94
CA MET A 18 5.13 12.28 6.16
C MET A 18 5.79 11.16 6.99
N PRO A 19 5.89 11.23 8.32
CA PRO A 19 6.29 10.08 9.13
C PRO A 19 5.30 8.92 9.01
N TYR A 20 5.76 7.71 9.33
CA TYR A 20 4.87 6.59 9.62
C TYR A 20 4.34 6.75 11.05
N HIS A 21 3.01 6.76 11.24
CA HIS A 21 2.42 6.70 12.58
C HIS A 21 2.02 5.28 12.97
N LEU A 22 2.07 5.00 14.27
CA LEU A 22 1.68 3.71 14.84
C LEU A 22 0.34 3.88 15.55
N ALA A 23 -0.73 4.05 14.77
CA ALA A 23 -2.09 4.29 15.27
C ALA A 23 -3.06 3.24 14.69
N SER A 24 -4.12 2.95 15.44
CA SER A 24 -5.23 2.12 14.95
C SER A 24 -6.33 3.03 14.44
N THR A 25 -6.12 3.60 13.26
CA THR A 25 -7.00 4.60 12.65
C THR A 25 -7.31 4.23 11.19
N ALA A 26 -8.27 4.92 10.59
CA ALA A 26 -8.59 4.81 9.17
C ALA A 26 -8.88 6.19 8.59
N TRP A 27 -8.01 7.15 8.83
CA TRP A 27 -8.22 8.56 8.49
C TRP A 27 -8.52 8.80 7.00
N SER A 28 -9.39 9.78 6.75
CA SER A 28 -9.62 10.32 5.42
C SER A 28 -8.36 10.99 4.83
N PRO A 29 -8.30 11.18 3.48
CA PRO A 29 -7.25 11.96 2.85
C PRO A 29 -7.06 13.36 3.43
N ARG A 30 -8.16 14.01 3.83
CA ARG A 30 -8.14 15.35 4.43
C ARG A 30 -7.45 15.34 5.79
N ARG A 31 -7.71 14.30 6.59
CA ARG A 31 -7.07 14.15 7.91
C ARG A 31 -5.60 13.78 7.77
N VAL A 32 -5.22 12.91 6.83
CA VAL A 32 -3.80 12.65 6.48
C VAL A 32 -3.06 13.95 6.13
N LEU A 33 -3.67 14.83 5.31
CA LEU A 33 -3.08 16.12 4.96
C LEU A 33 -2.94 17.08 6.16
N ARG A 34 -3.93 17.07 7.07
CA ARG A 34 -3.94 17.93 8.27
C ARG A 34 -2.89 17.49 9.28
N GLU A 35 -2.87 16.20 9.61
CA GLU A 35 -1.98 15.62 10.62
C GLU A 35 -0.56 15.34 10.06
N ARG A 36 -0.40 15.36 8.73
CA ARG A 36 0.86 15.14 8.00
C ARG A 36 1.54 13.82 8.36
N THR A 37 0.77 12.78 8.64
CA THR A 37 1.25 11.44 8.98
C THR A 37 0.24 10.39 8.51
N ALA A 38 0.70 9.17 8.25
CA ALA A 38 -0.16 8.06 7.82
C ALA A 38 0.53 6.71 8.01
N HIS A 39 -0.24 5.64 8.11
CA HIS A 39 0.20 4.25 7.91
C HIS A 39 -0.19 3.76 6.50
N CYS A 40 -0.02 2.47 6.22
CA CYS A 40 -0.23 1.90 4.88
C CYS A 40 -1.63 2.18 4.30
N LEU A 41 -2.70 1.79 5.00
CA LEU A 41 -4.09 1.99 4.59
C LEU A 41 -4.40 3.46 4.26
N GLU A 42 -4.16 4.37 5.22
CA GLU A 42 -4.45 5.79 5.06
C GLU A 42 -3.62 6.43 3.94
N GLY A 43 -2.34 6.07 3.85
CA GLY A 43 -1.44 6.53 2.80
C GLY A 43 -1.89 6.06 1.41
N ALA A 44 -2.38 4.83 1.31
CA ALA A 44 -2.92 4.29 0.06
C ALA A 44 -4.23 4.97 -0.35
N ILE A 45 -5.15 5.20 0.59
CA ILE A 45 -6.40 5.94 0.30
C ILE A 45 -6.09 7.37 -0.16
N PHE A 46 -5.20 8.07 0.56
CA PHE A 46 -4.72 9.39 0.17
C PHE A 46 -4.12 9.38 -1.25
N ALA A 47 -3.21 8.44 -1.53
CA ALA A 47 -2.55 8.33 -2.82
C ALA A 47 -3.55 8.00 -3.96
N ALA A 48 -4.54 7.13 -3.72
CA ALA A 48 -5.57 6.81 -4.70
C ALA A 48 -6.44 8.04 -5.06
N VAL A 49 -6.77 8.87 -4.07
CA VAL A 49 -7.49 10.15 -4.31
C VAL A 49 -6.61 11.15 -5.05
N ALA A 50 -5.31 11.23 -4.73
CA ALA A 50 -4.38 12.07 -5.48
C ALA A 50 -4.21 11.60 -6.93
N LEU A 51 -4.10 10.29 -7.15
CA LEU A 51 -4.09 9.68 -8.49
C LEU A 51 -5.37 9.98 -9.27
N ARG A 52 -6.53 9.99 -8.60
CA ARG A 52 -7.80 10.42 -9.20
C ARG A 52 -7.75 11.85 -9.72
N ALA A 53 -7.16 12.77 -8.96
CA ALA A 53 -6.98 14.15 -9.40
C ALA A 53 -6.03 14.27 -10.61
N LEU A 54 -5.17 13.27 -10.83
CA LEU A 54 -4.28 13.15 -11.98
C LEU A 54 -4.90 12.41 -13.18
N GLY A 55 -6.17 12.03 -13.11
CA GLY A 55 -6.88 11.33 -14.18
C GLY A 55 -6.74 9.80 -14.17
N TYR A 56 -6.12 9.23 -13.14
CA TYR A 56 -6.06 7.77 -12.96
C TYR A 56 -7.29 7.25 -12.21
N PRO A 57 -7.73 6.01 -12.42
CA PRO A 57 -8.72 5.39 -11.54
C PRO A 57 -8.16 5.26 -10.10
N PRO A 58 -8.95 5.55 -9.04
CA PRO A 58 -8.50 5.44 -7.65
C PRO A 58 -8.51 3.97 -7.20
N LEU A 59 -7.49 3.21 -7.60
CA LEU A 59 -7.39 1.78 -7.34
C LEU A 59 -6.54 1.47 -6.12
N LEU A 60 -7.06 0.61 -5.24
CA LEU A 60 -6.30 -0.02 -4.17
C LEU A 60 -5.99 -1.48 -4.50
N LEU A 61 -4.81 -1.94 -4.11
CA LEU A 61 -4.42 -3.35 -4.10
C LEU A 61 -4.08 -3.74 -2.66
N ASP A 62 -4.63 -4.85 -2.20
CA ASP A 62 -4.36 -5.38 -0.86
C ASP A 62 -3.40 -6.56 -0.96
N LEU A 63 -2.36 -6.55 -0.13
CA LEU A 63 -1.36 -7.60 -0.01
C LEU A 63 -1.55 -8.31 1.33
N GLU A 64 -1.79 -9.61 1.28
CA GLU A 64 -2.04 -10.43 2.46
C GLU A 64 -0.76 -11.15 2.89
N ALA A 65 -0.46 -11.05 4.19
CA ALA A 65 0.70 -11.67 4.80
C ALA A 65 0.33 -12.62 5.95
N VAL A 66 1.26 -13.51 6.30
CA VAL A 66 1.09 -14.46 7.41
C VAL A 66 2.08 -14.16 8.53
N GLN A 67 1.61 -14.15 9.77
CA GLN A 67 2.40 -13.77 10.96
C GLN A 67 3.03 -12.37 10.83
N ASP A 68 2.32 -11.48 10.16
CA ASP A 68 2.70 -10.11 9.84
C ASP A 68 1.43 -9.29 9.60
N THR A 69 1.57 -7.98 9.37
CA THR A 69 0.45 -7.12 8.97
C THR A 69 0.28 -7.10 7.46
N ASP A 70 -0.96 -7.03 6.99
CA ASP A 70 -1.30 -6.78 5.59
C ASP A 70 -0.85 -5.38 5.13
N HIS A 71 -0.76 -5.19 3.82
CA HIS A 71 -0.26 -3.96 3.23
C HIS A 71 -1.10 -3.50 2.04
N VAL A 72 -1.55 -2.26 2.09
CA VAL A 72 -2.41 -1.65 1.07
C VAL A 72 -1.59 -0.71 0.19
N LEU A 73 -1.74 -0.85 -1.12
CA LEU A 73 -1.07 -0.05 -2.15
C LEU A 73 -2.10 0.77 -2.95
N ALA A 74 -1.75 1.99 -3.34
CA ALA A 74 -2.46 2.68 -4.43
C ALA A 74 -1.79 2.33 -5.76
N VAL A 75 -2.50 1.64 -6.65
CA VAL A 75 -1.93 1.16 -7.91
C VAL A 75 -2.41 2.00 -9.09
N TYR A 76 -1.53 2.17 -10.07
CA TYR A 76 -1.81 2.92 -11.30
C TYR A 76 -1.21 2.20 -12.49
N ARG A 77 -1.71 2.53 -13.69
CA ARG A 77 -1.23 1.94 -14.93
C ARG A 77 -0.83 3.03 -15.91
N GLU A 78 0.40 2.94 -16.42
CA GLU A 78 0.96 3.87 -17.40
C GLU A 78 1.55 3.07 -18.56
N ARG A 79 1.18 3.43 -19.80
CA ARG A 79 1.65 2.75 -21.02
C ARG A 79 1.58 1.21 -20.94
N GLY A 80 0.47 0.70 -20.41
CA GLY A 80 0.22 -0.74 -20.28
C GLY A 80 0.88 -1.42 -19.07
N HIS A 81 1.67 -0.72 -18.26
CA HIS A 81 2.42 -1.27 -17.13
C HIS A 81 1.91 -0.72 -15.80
N TRP A 82 1.87 -1.59 -14.78
CA TRP A 82 1.45 -1.28 -13.42
C TRP A 82 2.60 -0.71 -12.61
N GLY A 83 2.30 0.31 -11.81
CA GLY A 83 3.13 0.83 -10.73
C GLY A 83 2.32 0.95 -9.43
N ALA A 84 3.00 1.32 -8.34
CA ALA A 84 2.36 1.49 -7.04
C ALA A 84 2.94 2.67 -6.25
N ILE A 85 2.08 3.32 -5.49
CA ILE A 85 2.40 4.29 -4.45
C ILE A 85 2.02 3.66 -3.12
N ALA A 86 2.94 3.69 -2.16
CA ALA A 86 2.71 3.04 -0.87
C ALA A 86 3.51 3.68 0.25
N LYS A 87 2.98 3.53 1.47
CA LYS A 87 3.63 3.95 2.70
C LYS A 87 3.83 2.75 3.61
N SER A 88 5.08 2.53 4.04
CA SER A 88 5.41 1.40 4.92
C SER A 88 6.49 1.77 5.92
N ASN A 89 6.42 1.10 7.06
CA ASN A 89 7.44 1.14 8.10
C ASN A 89 8.71 0.36 7.69
N PHE A 90 8.59 -0.56 6.72
CA PHE A 90 9.73 -1.22 6.09
C PHE A 90 10.18 -0.46 4.84
N SER A 91 11.49 -0.32 4.68
CA SER A 91 12.11 0.47 3.60
C SER A 91 11.76 -0.08 2.20
N GLY A 92 11.70 -1.40 2.06
CA GLY A 92 11.46 -2.09 0.79
C GLY A 92 10.01 -2.09 0.30
N LEU A 93 9.05 -1.66 1.12
CA LEU A 93 7.61 -1.85 0.85
C LEU A 93 6.89 -0.56 0.42
N ARG A 94 7.58 0.32 -0.32
CA ARG A 94 7.07 1.62 -0.76
C ARG A 94 6.82 1.65 -2.28
N TYR A 95 7.24 2.71 -2.96
CA TYR A 95 7.01 2.96 -4.40
C TYR A 95 7.44 1.82 -5.32
N ARG A 96 6.73 1.71 -6.44
CA ARG A 96 7.11 0.90 -7.60
C ARG A 96 6.88 1.68 -8.88
N ALA A 97 7.94 1.77 -9.69
CA ALA A 97 7.86 2.34 -11.04
C ALA A 97 6.90 1.50 -11.91
N PRO A 98 6.25 2.11 -12.92
CA PRO A 98 5.28 1.42 -13.75
C PRO A 98 5.95 0.52 -14.80
N VAL A 99 6.52 -0.60 -14.36
CA VAL A 99 7.27 -1.55 -15.21
C VAL A 99 6.68 -2.97 -15.22
N TYR A 100 5.64 -3.22 -14.42
CA TYR A 100 5.08 -4.56 -14.22
C TYR A 100 3.91 -4.82 -15.17
N ARG A 101 3.91 -5.92 -15.93
CA ARG A 101 2.86 -6.21 -16.93
C ARG A 101 1.57 -6.70 -16.27
N SER A 102 1.68 -7.29 -15.08
CA SER A 102 0.54 -7.78 -14.30
C SER A 102 0.62 -7.37 -12.84
N LEU A 103 -0.53 -7.40 -12.16
CA LEU A 103 -0.60 -7.19 -10.71
C LEU A 103 0.15 -8.29 -9.94
N ARG A 104 0.25 -9.50 -10.49
CA ARG A 104 1.06 -10.57 -9.90
C ARG A 104 2.54 -10.23 -9.94
N GLU A 105 3.05 -9.72 -11.07
CA GLU A 105 4.43 -9.25 -11.19
C GLU A 105 4.69 -8.08 -10.21
N LEU A 106 3.74 -7.13 -10.11
CA LEU A 106 3.82 -6.03 -9.15
C LEU A 106 3.87 -6.55 -7.71
N ALA A 107 2.97 -7.46 -7.31
CA ALA A 107 2.94 -8.04 -5.97
C ALA A 107 4.22 -8.83 -5.65
N LEU A 108 4.75 -9.62 -6.61
CA LEU A 108 6.03 -10.31 -6.45
C LEU A 108 7.21 -9.36 -6.22
N SER A 109 7.15 -8.12 -6.73
CA SER A 109 8.19 -7.12 -6.46
C SER A 109 8.28 -6.68 -5.00
N TYR A 110 7.27 -6.98 -4.18
CA TYR A 110 7.29 -6.74 -2.74
C TYR A 110 7.82 -7.93 -1.96
N PHE A 111 7.85 -9.13 -2.56
CA PHE A 111 8.04 -10.40 -1.86
C PHE A 111 9.32 -10.47 -1.01
N GLU A 112 10.47 -10.12 -1.57
CA GLU A 112 11.75 -10.19 -0.84
C GLU A 112 11.87 -9.15 0.28
N GLY A 113 11.17 -8.01 0.16
CA GLY A 113 11.13 -6.97 1.18
C GLY A 113 10.06 -7.20 2.26
N TYR A 114 9.16 -8.16 2.04
CA TYR A 114 8.03 -8.43 2.93
C TYR A 114 8.43 -9.47 3.97
N VAL A 115 9.09 -8.97 5.01
CA VAL A 115 9.67 -9.77 6.08
C VAL A 115 9.22 -9.27 7.44
N ASN A 116 8.95 -10.20 8.35
CA ASN A 116 8.68 -9.85 9.74
C ASN A 116 9.99 -9.61 10.52
N LEU A 117 9.87 -9.19 11.78
CA LEU A 117 11.02 -8.91 12.65
C LEU A 117 11.89 -10.15 12.98
N ARG A 118 11.42 -11.36 12.68
CA ARG A 118 12.21 -12.61 12.79
C ARG A 118 12.97 -12.95 11.51
N GLY A 119 12.78 -12.18 10.45
CA GLY A 119 13.35 -12.42 9.12
C GLY A 119 12.59 -13.46 8.29
N ASP A 120 11.39 -13.87 8.69
CA ASP A 120 10.58 -14.79 7.88
C ASP A 120 9.94 -14.00 6.72
N ARG A 121 9.88 -14.58 5.51
CA ARG A 121 9.14 -14.01 4.37
C ARG A 121 7.64 -14.26 4.54
N THR A 122 6.85 -13.21 4.59
CA THR A 122 5.46 -13.29 5.08
C THR A 122 4.39 -13.04 4.03
N LEU A 123 4.69 -12.39 2.90
CA LEU A 123 3.72 -12.16 1.82
C LEU A 123 3.18 -13.48 1.22
N ARG A 124 1.86 -13.62 1.07
CA ARG A 124 1.20 -14.85 0.57
C ARG A 124 0.25 -14.61 -0.58
N ALA A 125 -0.50 -13.52 -0.57
CA ALA A 125 -1.54 -13.30 -1.58
C ALA A 125 -1.72 -11.82 -1.89
N TYR A 126 -2.48 -11.55 -2.95
CA TYR A 126 -2.87 -10.20 -3.34
C TYR A 126 -4.32 -10.20 -3.83
N SER A 127 -5.04 -9.12 -3.57
CA SER A 127 -6.44 -8.97 -3.99
C SER A 127 -6.58 -8.58 -5.47
N ARG A 128 -7.82 -8.55 -5.96
CA ARG A 128 -8.15 -7.79 -7.18
C ARG A 128 -8.15 -6.29 -6.87
N PRO A 129 -7.81 -5.40 -7.84
CA PRO A 129 -7.87 -3.96 -7.59
C PRO A 129 -9.28 -3.50 -7.23
N VAL A 130 -9.38 -2.73 -6.16
CA VAL A 130 -10.63 -2.12 -5.72
C VAL A 130 -10.66 -0.68 -6.19
N ASN A 131 -11.63 -0.33 -7.03
CA ASN A 131 -11.86 1.05 -7.42
C ASN A 131 -12.70 1.78 -6.37
N LEU A 132 -12.10 2.77 -5.70
CA LEU A 132 -12.76 3.55 -4.64
C LEU A 132 -13.93 4.40 -5.15
N ALA A 133 -14.01 4.68 -6.45
CA ALA A 133 -15.16 5.37 -7.05
C ALA A 133 -16.48 4.62 -6.81
N ARG A 134 -16.42 3.31 -6.49
CA ARG A 134 -17.60 2.52 -6.11
C ARG A 134 -18.31 3.04 -4.86
N PHE A 135 -17.62 3.78 -4.01
CA PHE A 135 -18.17 4.34 -2.77
C PHE A 135 -18.76 5.74 -2.96
N ASP A 136 -18.56 6.38 -4.12
CA ASP A 136 -19.00 7.76 -4.34
C ASP A 136 -20.52 7.93 -4.17
N ARG A 137 -21.30 6.94 -4.64
CA ARG A 137 -22.76 6.95 -4.52
C ARG A 137 -23.24 6.58 -3.12
N THR A 138 -22.63 5.59 -2.49
CA THR A 138 -23.10 5.05 -1.19
C THR A 138 -22.55 5.83 0.01
N ARG A 139 -21.47 6.59 -0.17
CA ARG A 139 -20.81 7.41 0.86
C ARG A 139 -20.45 8.80 0.29
N PRO A 140 -21.42 9.65 -0.11
CA PRO A 140 -21.11 10.95 -0.71
C PRO A 140 -20.14 11.79 0.14
N GLY A 141 -19.15 12.42 -0.48
CA GLY A 141 -18.19 13.28 0.21
C GLY A 141 -17.11 12.56 1.03
N TRP A 142 -17.03 11.21 0.97
CA TRP A 142 -16.07 10.43 1.76
C TRP A 142 -14.61 10.90 1.61
N ALA A 143 -14.21 11.24 0.38
CA ALA A 143 -12.83 11.64 0.04
C ALA A 143 -12.40 12.97 0.67
N THR A 144 -13.36 13.83 1.03
CA THR A 144 -13.13 15.15 1.63
C THR A 144 -13.65 15.25 3.07
N SER A 145 -14.12 14.13 3.63
CA SER A 145 -14.67 14.07 4.99
C SER A 145 -13.56 14.28 6.03
N ASP A 146 -13.93 14.68 7.24
CA ASP A 146 -13.01 14.76 8.38
C ASP A 146 -12.99 13.46 9.23
N GLY A 147 -13.74 12.44 8.80
CA GLY A 147 -13.97 11.20 9.53
C GLY A 147 -13.06 10.04 9.13
N ASP A 148 -13.30 8.90 9.77
CA ASP A 148 -12.62 7.65 9.48
C ASP A 148 -13.34 6.86 8.38
N LEU A 149 -12.59 6.12 7.58
CA LEU A 149 -12.99 5.39 6.38
C LEU A 149 -12.88 3.88 6.59
N TRP A 150 -13.26 3.39 7.78
CA TRP A 150 -13.20 1.95 8.12
C TRP A 150 -13.90 1.05 7.11
N PHE A 151 -14.96 1.54 6.45
CA PHE A 151 -15.64 0.82 5.38
C PHE A 151 -14.73 0.42 4.20
N VAL A 152 -13.61 1.13 3.98
CA VAL A 152 -12.62 0.76 2.97
C VAL A 152 -11.84 -0.48 3.42
N ALA A 153 -11.36 -0.49 4.67
CA ALA A 153 -10.64 -1.62 5.24
C ALA A 153 -11.55 -2.87 5.31
N GLU A 154 -12.76 -2.71 5.83
CA GLU A 154 -13.78 -3.76 5.90
C GLU A 154 -14.07 -4.36 4.52
N HIS A 155 -14.13 -3.50 3.49
CA HIS A 155 -14.35 -3.96 2.12
C HIS A 155 -13.14 -4.73 1.58
N LEU A 156 -11.91 -4.27 1.81
CA LEU A 156 -10.69 -4.91 1.31
C LEU A 156 -10.53 -6.34 1.86
N VAL A 157 -10.80 -6.55 3.15
CA VAL A 157 -10.76 -7.87 3.79
C VAL A 157 -11.75 -8.86 3.14
N GLY A 158 -12.87 -8.37 2.61
CA GLY A 158 -13.86 -9.20 1.93
C GLY A 158 -13.58 -9.48 0.45
N VAL A 159 -12.55 -8.86 -0.14
CA VAL A 159 -12.20 -9.09 -1.55
C VAL A 159 -11.47 -10.42 -1.69
N PRO A 160 -11.71 -11.22 -2.74
CA PRO A 160 -10.94 -12.44 -2.95
C PRO A 160 -9.46 -12.17 -3.21
N HIS A 161 -8.58 -12.85 -2.46
CA HIS A 161 -7.13 -12.83 -2.67
C HIS A 161 -6.64 -14.05 -3.45
N THR A 162 -5.69 -13.78 -4.35
CA THR A 162 -5.02 -14.79 -5.16
C THR A 162 -3.66 -15.09 -4.57
N ARG A 163 -3.38 -16.37 -4.30
CA ARG A 163 -2.06 -16.81 -3.79
C ARG A 163 -0.94 -16.52 -4.78
N LEU A 164 0.17 -16.00 -4.27
CA LEU A 164 1.38 -15.72 -5.05
C LEU A 164 2.20 -16.98 -5.31
N LEU A 165 2.20 -17.90 -4.34
CA LEU A 165 3.03 -19.09 -4.30
C LEU A 165 2.18 -20.36 -4.15
N PRO A 166 2.62 -21.49 -4.71
CA PRO A 166 2.11 -22.79 -4.33
C PRO A 166 2.49 -23.14 -2.89
N ARG A 167 1.61 -23.86 -2.17
CA ARG A 167 1.87 -24.31 -0.78
C ARG A 167 3.18 -25.07 -0.59
N ALA A 168 3.60 -25.84 -1.60
CA ALA A 168 4.86 -26.58 -1.56
C ALA A 168 6.09 -25.66 -1.54
N LEU A 169 6.03 -24.52 -2.23
CA LEU A 169 7.09 -23.52 -2.24
C LEU A 169 7.09 -22.69 -0.95
N GLU A 170 5.90 -22.34 -0.44
CA GLU A 170 5.75 -21.62 0.85
C GLU A 170 6.49 -22.31 2.00
N ARG A 171 6.41 -23.65 2.09
CA ARG A 171 7.08 -24.44 3.14
C ARG A 171 8.61 -24.47 3.03
N ARG A 172 9.17 -24.09 1.88
CA ARG A 172 10.61 -24.10 1.62
C ARG A 172 11.24 -22.71 1.75
N LEU A 173 10.46 -21.70 2.10
CA LEU A 173 10.98 -20.34 2.29
C LEU A 173 11.91 -20.32 3.51
N GLY A 174 13.17 -20.00 3.27
CA GLY A 174 14.11 -19.68 4.33
C GLY A 174 13.90 -18.27 4.88
N ARG A 175 14.56 -17.98 6.00
CA ARG A 175 14.68 -16.61 6.50
C ARG A 175 15.59 -15.78 5.58
N VAL A 176 15.38 -14.47 5.60
CA VAL A 176 16.37 -13.55 5.03
C VAL A 176 17.60 -13.48 5.92
N ASP A 177 18.74 -13.16 5.33
CA ASP A 177 19.96 -12.92 6.08
C ASP A 177 19.88 -11.60 6.87
N ARG A 178 20.82 -11.42 7.80
CA ARG A 178 20.86 -10.25 8.69
C ARG A 178 20.99 -8.93 7.93
N ARG A 179 21.77 -8.87 6.85
CA ARG A 179 21.97 -7.63 6.08
C ARG A 179 20.65 -7.22 5.41
N SER A 180 19.93 -8.17 4.84
CA SER A 180 18.62 -7.92 4.23
C SER A 180 17.60 -7.43 5.26
N LEU A 181 17.56 -8.02 6.46
CA LEU A 181 16.68 -7.57 7.54
C LEU A 181 17.03 -6.15 8.02
N GLU A 182 18.30 -5.87 8.30
CA GLU A 182 18.76 -4.54 8.73
C GLU A 182 18.45 -3.47 7.69
N ALA A 183 18.65 -3.76 6.39
CA ALA A 183 18.27 -2.86 5.31
C ALA A 183 16.76 -2.59 5.27
N GLY A 184 15.94 -3.64 5.48
CA GLY A 184 14.48 -3.54 5.57
C GLY A 184 13.99 -2.62 6.70
N LEU A 185 14.75 -2.56 7.81
CA LEU A 185 14.41 -1.79 9.01
C LEU A 185 14.96 -0.36 9.03
N VAL A 186 15.65 0.09 7.98
CA VAL A 186 16.09 1.48 7.89
C VAL A 186 14.89 2.43 7.90
N GLY A 187 14.83 3.29 8.93
CA GLY A 187 13.72 4.22 9.16
C GLY A 187 12.48 3.60 9.82
N PHE A 188 12.58 2.36 10.32
CA PHE A 188 11.52 1.68 11.05
C PHE A 188 11.22 2.39 12.38
N ARG A 189 9.93 2.49 12.72
CA ARG A 189 9.42 3.07 13.96
C ARG A 189 8.77 2.01 14.83
N GLN A 190 8.99 2.09 16.14
CA GLN A 190 8.36 1.26 17.16
C GLN A 190 7.67 2.16 18.20
N LYS A 191 6.62 1.64 18.85
CA LYS A 191 5.97 2.31 19.99
C LYS A 191 6.83 2.17 21.24
#